data_AF-A0A1T5CQD1-F1
#
_entry.id   AF-A0A1T5CQD1-F1
#
_cell.length_a   1.000
_cell.length_b   1.000
_cell.length_c   1.000
_cell.angle_alpha   90.00
_cell.angle_beta   90.00
_cell.angle_gamma   90.00
#
_symmetry.space_group_name_H-M   'P 1'
#
loop_
_entity.id
_entity.type
_entity.pdbx_description
1 polymer ?
#
loop_
_entity_poly.entity_id
_entity_poly.type
_entity_poly.pdbx_seq_one_letter_code
_entity_poly.pdbx_strand_id
1 'polypeptide(L)'
;MSVSNIIISLLSIFSIFLLSLTFFISPESEIYQLISYFDFILCFIFLIDFFTQLSRAENKWKYFYTIGWLDLLSSIPVVNEFRFIRVFRVFRVLRIIKSTRLLIAFIRRNKATSLYGFIVFTAFTTLVFTTTAVLYLEQDVGNIKTAEDALWWSFVTITTVGYGDYYPVTNSGKLLASLLIFCGIASFGAVISYVNRIAVSFKD
;
A
#
# COMPACT_ATOMS: atom_id res chain seq x y z
N MET A 1 14.10 13.86 8.50
CA MET A 1 13.12 12.78 8.26
C MET A 1 13.33 12.28 6.85
N SER A 2 13.48 10.96 6.67
CA SER A 2 13.60 10.34 5.35
C SER A 2 12.22 10.33 4.67
N VAL A 3 12.19 10.37 3.33
CA VAL A 3 10.99 10.19 2.48
C VAL A 3 10.16 8.98 2.92
N SER A 4 10.86 7.93 3.37
CA SER A 4 10.30 6.71 3.93
C SER A 4 9.21 6.99 4.98
N ASN A 5 9.42 7.95 5.90
CA ASN A 5 8.49 8.18 7.00
C ASN A 5 7.14 8.78 6.54
N ILE A 6 7.16 9.58 5.47
CA ILE A 6 5.95 10.20 4.91
C ILE A 6 5.14 9.16 4.15
N ILE A 7 5.82 8.37 3.30
CA ILE A 7 5.20 7.25 2.56
C ILE A 7 4.53 6.31 3.55
N ILE A 8 5.25 5.89 4.59
CA ILE A 8 4.73 4.99 5.61
C ILE A 8 3.52 5.59 6.32
N SER A 9 3.53 6.90 6.62
CA SER A 9 2.38 7.57 7.25
C SER A 9 1.16 7.60 6.33
N LEU A 10 1.34 7.91 5.04
CA LEU A 10 0.25 7.91 4.04
C LEU A 10 -0.31 6.51 3.81
N LEU A 11 0.57 5.51 3.64
CA LEU A 11 0.18 4.11 3.54
C LEU A 11 -0.54 3.62 4.80
N SER A 12 -0.17 4.11 5.98
CA SER A 12 -0.87 3.79 7.23
C SER A 12 -2.31 4.28 7.22
N ILE A 13 -2.52 5.53 6.81
CA ILE A 13 -3.87 6.12 6.69
C ILE A 13 -4.68 5.33 5.66
N PHE A 14 -4.07 4.98 4.54
CA PHE A 14 -4.72 4.19 3.50
C PHE A 14 -5.05 2.75 3.96
N SER A 15 -4.18 2.09 4.72
CA SER A 15 -4.48 0.77 5.32
C SER A 15 -5.69 0.84 6.26
N ILE A 16 -5.81 1.90 7.07
CA ILE A 16 -6.97 2.11 7.94
C ILE A 16 -8.23 2.33 7.11
N PHE A 17 -8.14 3.09 6.02
CA PHE A 17 -9.24 3.28 5.08
C PHE A 17 -9.68 1.95 4.44
N LEU A 18 -8.76 1.14 3.91
CA LEU A 18 -9.07 -0.19 3.37
C LEU A 18 -9.75 -1.08 4.41
N LEU A 19 -9.23 -1.09 5.64
CA LEU A 19 -9.81 -1.85 6.73
C LEU A 19 -11.23 -1.36 7.07
N SER A 20 -11.49 -0.06 7.00
CA SER A 20 -12.84 0.50 7.18
C SER A 20 -13.80 0.03 6.08
N LEU A 21 -13.35 -0.13 4.84
CA LEU A 21 -14.17 -0.67 3.75
C LEU A 21 -14.55 -2.14 4.01
N THR A 22 -13.67 -2.95 4.61
CA THR A 22 -13.98 -4.35 4.95
C THR A 22 -15.11 -4.51 5.97
N PHE A 23 -15.51 -3.45 6.67
CA PHE A 23 -16.66 -3.49 7.58
C PHE A 23 -18.00 -3.54 6.83
N PHE A 24 -18.05 -2.98 5.64
CA PHE A 24 -19.27 -2.89 4.82
C PHE A 24 -19.41 -4.05 3.83
N ILE A 25 -18.38 -4.88 3.70
CA ILE A 25 -18.28 -5.93 2.67
C ILE A 25 -18.36 -7.30 3.34
N SER A 26 -19.12 -8.21 2.73
CA SER A 26 -19.27 -9.59 3.22
C SER A 26 -17.91 -10.33 3.23
N PRO A 27 -17.55 -11.01 4.34
CA PRO A 27 -16.28 -11.75 4.45
C PRO A 27 -16.07 -12.86 3.41
N GLU A 28 -17.15 -13.37 2.82
CA GLU A 28 -17.12 -14.44 1.81
C GLU A 28 -16.86 -13.90 0.38
N SER A 29 -16.89 -12.58 0.18
CA SER A 29 -16.71 -11.99 -1.15
C SER A 29 -15.26 -11.98 -1.61
N GLU A 30 -15.05 -12.14 -2.93
CA GLU A 30 -13.74 -12.00 -3.57
C GLU A 30 -13.12 -10.61 -3.34
N ILE A 31 -13.95 -9.58 -3.25
CA ILE A 31 -13.51 -8.21 -2.93
C ILE A 31 -12.92 -8.14 -1.52
N TYR A 32 -13.52 -8.81 -0.54
CA TYR A 32 -12.97 -8.90 0.80
C TYR A 32 -11.61 -9.59 0.81
N GLN A 33 -11.47 -10.69 0.07
CA GLN A 33 -10.21 -11.42 -0.06
C GLN A 33 -9.13 -10.54 -0.71
N LEU A 34 -9.46 -9.85 -1.80
CA LEU A 34 -8.57 -8.92 -2.49
C LEU A 34 -8.07 -7.80 -1.56
N ILE A 35 -8.97 -7.15 -0.83
CA ILE A 35 -8.60 -6.10 0.14
C ILE A 35 -7.72 -6.69 1.24
N SER A 36 -7.99 -7.92 1.69
CA SER A 36 -7.18 -8.61 2.70
C SER A 36 -5.75 -8.91 2.19
N TYR A 37 -5.58 -9.26 0.91
CA TYR A 37 -4.26 -9.42 0.32
C TYR A 37 -3.48 -8.11 0.25
N PHE A 38 -4.10 -7.01 -0.17
CA PHE A 38 -3.46 -5.69 -0.12
C PHE A 38 -3.10 -5.27 1.30
N ASP A 39 -3.97 -5.57 2.25
CA ASP A 39 -3.71 -5.29 3.66
C ASP A 39 -2.52 -6.10 4.21
N PHE A 40 -2.40 -7.36 3.82
CA PHE A 40 -1.25 -8.21 4.14
C PHE A 40 0.06 -7.63 3.58
N ILE A 41 0.05 -7.19 2.32
CA ILE A 41 1.21 -6.53 1.68
C ILE A 41 1.60 -5.26 2.44
N LEU A 42 0.63 -4.42 2.80
CA LEU A 42 0.86 -3.21 3.60
C LEU A 42 1.46 -3.54 4.97
N CYS A 43 0.94 -4.56 5.65
CA CYS A 43 1.49 -5.04 6.93
C CYS A 43 2.95 -5.45 6.81
N PHE A 44 3.29 -6.18 5.74
CA PHE A 44 4.67 -6.59 5.49
C PHE A 44 5.59 -5.39 5.27
N ILE A 45 5.14 -4.37 4.53
CA ILE A 45 5.88 -3.10 4.36
C ILE A 45 6.09 -2.41 5.71
N PHE A 46 5.08 -2.39 6.58
CA PHE A 46 5.19 -1.79 7.91
C PHE A 46 6.11 -2.56 8.85
N LEU A 47 6.11 -3.88 8.74
CA LEU A 47 7.01 -4.74 9.49
C LEU A 47 8.48 -4.47 9.12
N ILE A 48 8.77 -4.31 7.82
CA ILE A 48 10.11 -3.92 7.35
C ILE A 48 10.50 -2.53 7.88
N ASP A 49 9.58 -1.57 7.87
CA ASP A 49 9.82 -0.22 8.43
C ASP A 49 10.11 -0.26 9.94
N PHE A 50 9.39 -1.10 10.70
CA PHE A 50 9.65 -1.32 12.12
C PHE A 50 11.07 -1.87 12.34
N PHE A 51 11.48 -2.92 11.64
CA PHE A 51 12.82 -3.49 11.78
C PHE A 51 13.92 -2.51 11.37
N THR A 52 13.66 -1.69 10.34
CA THR A 52 14.58 -0.64 9.90
C THR A 52 14.76 0.42 10.98
N GLN A 53 13.67 0.88 11.60
CA GLN A 53 13.73 1.85 12.71
C GLN A 53 14.39 1.26 13.96
N LEU A 54 14.08 0.00 14.29
CA LEU A 54 14.70 -0.71 15.40
C LEU A 54 16.22 -0.85 15.22
N SER A 55 16.68 -1.12 14.00
CA SER A 55 18.11 -1.29 13.68
C SER A 55 18.88 0.04 13.69
N ARG A 56 18.23 1.16 13.36
CA ARG A 56 18.83 2.50 13.33
C ARG A 56 18.80 3.20 14.70
N ALA A 57 18.02 2.72 15.66
CA ALA A 57 17.92 3.34 16.96
C ALA A 57 19.20 3.09 17.79
N GLU A 58 19.84 4.17 18.25
CA GLU A 58 21.02 4.11 19.14
C GLU A 58 20.75 3.26 20.39
N ASN A 59 19.54 3.38 20.96
CA ASN A 59 19.07 2.61 22.11
C ASN A 59 17.81 1.83 21.76
N LYS A 60 17.98 0.58 21.30
CA LYS A 60 16.89 -0.32 20.87
C LYS A 60 15.79 -0.49 21.92
N TRP A 61 16.18 -0.66 23.18
CA TRP A 61 15.26 -0.83 24.31
C TRP A 61 14.42 0.42 24.58
N LYS A 62 15.05 1.60 24.56
CA LYS A 62 14.35 2.87 24.73
C LYS A 62 13.35 3.10 23.60
N TYR A 63 13.73 2.80 22.37
CA TYR A 63 12.83 2.89 21.21
C TYR A 63 11.64 1.92 21.33
N PHE A 64 11.90 0.65 21.67
CA PHE A 64 10.86 -0.37 21.77
C PHE A 64 9.79 -0.01 22.80
N TYR A 65 10.16 0.40 24.01
CA TYR A 65 9.21 0.75 25.08
C TYR A 65 8.50 2.10 24.90
N THR A 66 9.04 3.00 24.07
CA THR A 66 8.38 4.30 23.81
C THR A 66 7.37 4.22 22.67
N ILE A 67 7.78 3.74 21.50
CA ILE A 67 6.94 3.76 20.27
C ILE A 67 7.02 2.44 19.50
N GLY A 68 8.13 1.71 19.57
CA GLY A 68 8.36 0.51 18.75
C GLY A 68 7.36 -0.61 19.00
N TRP A 69 6.86 -0.78 20.23
CA TRP A 69 5.83 -1.80 20.52
C TRP A 69 4.51 -1.53 19.79
N LEU A 70 4.13 -0.26 19.62
CA LEU A 70 2.95 0.13 18.82
C LEU A 70 3.17 -0.13 17.34
N ASP A 71 4.37 0.19 16.82
CA ASP A 71 4.72 -0.06 15.43
C ASP A 71 4.65 -1.56 15.11
N LEU A 72 5.20 -2.41 15.99
CA LEU A 72 5.17 -3.85 15.84
C LEU A 72 3.73 -4.39 15.86
N LEU A 73 2.92 -4.02 16.86
CA LEU A 73 1.53 -4.47 16.95
C LEU A 73 0.69 -4.02 15.75
N SER A 74 0.95 -2.81 15.23
CA SER A 74 0.24 -2.29 14.06
C SER A 74 0.62 -2.98 12.74
N SER A 75 1.78 -3.66 12.71
CA SER A 75 2.33 -4.33 11.52
C SER A 75 1.90 -5.79 11.41
N ILE A 76 1.20 -6.34 12.40
CA ILE A 76 0.76 -7.73 12.39
C ILE A 76 -0.47 -7.85 11.47
N PRO A 77 -0.42 -8.68 10.42
CA PRO A 77 -1.57 -8.94 9.57
C PRO A 77 -2.63 -9.75 10.32
N VAL A 78 -3.89 -9.44 10.08
CA VAL A 78 -5.01 -10.18 10.67
C VAL A 78 -5.33 -11.38 9.79
N VAL A 79 -4.75 -12.54 10.12
CA VAL A 79 -5.05 -13.79 9.42
C VAL A 79 -6.40 -14.34 9.91
N ASN A 80 -7.33 -14.60 8.98
CA ASN A 80 -8.74 -14.88 9.26
C ASN A 80 -9.00 -16.17 10.06
N GLU A 81 -8.08 -17.12 10.01
CA GLU A 81 -8.11 -18.40 10.75
C GLU A 81 -8.31 -18.22 12.26
N PHE A 82 -7.78 -17.12 12.82
CA PHE A 82 -7.82 -16.87 14.25
C PHE A 82 -8.82 -15.76 14.60
N ARG A 83 -10.03 -16.14 15.06
CA ARG A 83 -11.09 -15.22 15.52
C ARG A 83 -10.60 -14.13 16.47
N PHE A 84 -9.62 -14.44 17.33
CA PHE A 84 -9.04 -13.49 18.30
C PHE A 84 -8.18 -12.40 17.67
N ILE A 85 -7.62 -12.63 16.47
CA ILE A 85 -6.76 -11.65 15.79
C ILE A 85 -7.57 -10.43 15.31
N ARG A 86 -8.91 -10.53 15.22
CA ARG A 86 -9.77 -9.38 14.89
C ARG A 86 -9.67 -8.22 15.89
N VAL A 87 -9.39 -8.50 17.17
CA VAL A 87 -9.20 -7.45 18.19
C VAL A 87 -7.94 -6.62 17.89
N PHE A 88 -6.95 -7.21 17.22
CA PHE A 88 -5.74 -6.51 16.80
C PHE A 88 -6.00 -5.41 15.75
N ARG A 89 -7.17 -5.43 15.07
CA ARG A 89 -7.60 -4.36 14.15
C ARG A 89 -7.68 -3.00 14.84
N VAL A 90 -8.08 -2.95 16.12
CA VAL A 90 -8.21 -1.69 16.89
C VAL A 90 -6.84 -1.05 17.13
N PHE A 91 -5.79 -1.86 17.30
CA PHE A 91 -4.43 -1.35 17.52
C PHE A 91 -3.86 -0.65 16.29
N ARG A 92 -4.40 -0.88 15.08
CA ARG A 92 -3.99 -0.11 13.89
C ARG A 92 -4.45 1.34 13.92
N VAL A 93 -5.57 1.63 14.56
CA VAL A 93 -6.04 3.02 14.74
C VAL A 93 -5.08 3.81 15.63
N LEU A 94 -4.38 3.15 16.56
CA LEU A 94 -3.35 3.79 17.40
C LEU A 94 -2.19 4.36 16.58
N ARG A 95 -1.99 3.88 15.35
CA ARG A 95 -0.98 4.40 14.42
C ARG A 95 -1.29 5.81 13.92
N ILE A 96 -2.55 6.25 13.91
CA ILE A 96 -2.93 7.64 13.60
C ILE A 96 -2.20 8.63 14.51
N ILE A 97 -2.00 8.29 15.79
CA ILE A 97 -1.30 9.14 16.76
C ILE A 97 0.15 9.41 16.29
N LYS A 98 0.81 8.43 15.67
CA LYS A 98 2.14 8.57 15.07
C LYS A 98 2.07 9.30 13.73
N SER A 99 1.14 8.94 12.83
CA SER A 99 0.97 9.60 11.54
C SER A 99 0.74 11.10 11.66
N THR A 100 -0.07 11.55 12.63
CA THR A 100 -0.33 12.97 12.89
C THR A 100 0.93 13.71 13.36
N ARG A 101 1.74 13.13 14.25
CA ARG A 101 3.02 13.72 14.69
C ARG A 101 4.03 13.84 13.54
N LEU A 102 4.09 12.82 12.67
CA LEU A 102 4.97 12.80 11.51
C LEU A 102 4.54 13.78 10.42
N LEU A 103 3.23 13.93 10.17
CA LEU A 103 2.67 14.92 9.24
C LEU A 103 2.94 16.36 9.69
N ILE A 104 2.80 16.66 10.98
CA ILE A 104 3.10 18.01 11.54
C ILE A 104 4.59 18.34 11.42
N ALA A 105 5.47 17.36 11.65
CA ALA A 105 6.91 17.53 11.47
C ALA A 105 7.31 17.68 9.98
N PHE A 106 6.52 17.10 9.07
CA PHE A 106 6.72 17.15 7.62
C PHE A 106 6.33 18.50 6.99
N ILE A 107 5.20 19.09 7.38
CA ILE A 107 4.76 20.42 6.89
C ILE A 107 5.86 21.49 7.08
N ARG A 108 6.79 21.27 8.03
CA ARG A 108 7.89 22.19 8.34
C ARG A 108 9.18 21.98 7.54
N ARG A 109 9.35 20.96 6.69
CA ARG A 109 10.61 20.74 5.94
C ARG A 109 10.49 20.10 4.54
N ASN A 110 11.02 20.82 3.56
CA ASN A 110 11.55 20.42 2.23
C ASN A 110 10.59 19.85 1.16
N LYS A 111 10.50 20.53 0.01
CA LYS A 111 9.50 20.30 -1.06
C LYS A 111 9.88 19.23 -2.10
N ALA A 112 11.17 19.02 -2.38
CA ALA A 112 11.61 18.16 -3.49
C ALA A 112 11.57 16.66 -3.18
N THR A 113 11.94 16.25 -1.95
CA THR A 113 11.94 14.84 -1.54
C THR A 113 10.52 14.31 -1.26
N SER A 114 9.54 15.21 -1.09
CA SER A 114 8.12 14.86 -0.93
C SER A 114 7.47 14.33 -2.21
N LEU A 115 7.94 14.74 -3.39
CA LEU A 115 7.30 14.42 -4.66
C LEU A 115 7.38 12.93 -4.99
N TYR A 116 8.55 12.31 -4.83
CA TYR A 116 8.71 10.87 -5.09
C TYR A 116 7.84 10.01 -4.17
N GLY A 117 7.76 10.36 -2.89
CA GLY A 117 6.90 9.65 -1.95
C GLY A 117 5.42 9.80 -2.26
N PHE A 118 5.01 10.97 -2.75
CA PHE A 118 3.65 11.20 -3.22
C PHE A 118 3.33 10.36 -4.46
N ILE A 119 4.24 10.29 -5.44
CA ILE A 119 4.05 9.49 -6.66
C ILE A 119 3.90 8.01 -6.31
N VAL A 120 4.78 7.45 -5.46
CA VAL A 120 4.68 6.04 -5.03
C VAL A 120 3.38 5.78 -4.28
N PHE A 121 2.95 6.71 -3.43
CA PHE A 121 1.67 6.60 -2.72
C PHE A 121 0.49 6.59 -3.70
N THR A 122 0.42 7.56 -4.61
CA THR A 122 -0.65 7.65 -5.62
C THR A 122 -0.67 6.41 -6.53
N ALA A 123 0.49 5.91 -6.93
CA ALA A 123 0.62 4.70 -7.73
C ALA A 123 -0.01 3.49 -7.02
N PHE A 124 0.34 3.30 -5.75
CA PHE A 124 -0.16 2.20 -4.94
C PHE A 124 -1.66 2.32 -4.70
N THR A 125 -2.18 3.50 -4.36
CA THR A 125 -3.62 3.68 -4.14
C THR A 125 -4.42 3.50 -5.43
N THR A 126 -3.95 4.01 -6.56
CA THR A 126 -4.58 3.80 -7.87
C THR A 126 -4.58 2.32 -8.26
N LEU A 127 -3.48 1.59 -7.99
CA LEU A 127 -3.43 0.14 -8.21
C LEU A 127 -4.52 -0.57 -7.40
N VAL A 128 -4.59 -0.34 -6.09
CA VAL A 128 -5.57 -1.01 -5.22
C VAL A 128 -7.00 -0.67 -5.65
N PHE A 129 -7.28 0.61 -5.89
CA PHE A 129 -8.60 1.06 -6.31
C PHE A 129 -9.02 0.45 -7.64
N THR A 130 -8.14 0.50 -8.64
CA THR A 130 -8.44 -0.01 -9.99
C THR A 130 -8.64 -1.52 -9.97
N THR A 131 -7.77 -2.25 -9.28
CA THR A 131 -7.87 -3.71 -9.18
C THR A 131 -9.18 -4.13 -8.53
N THR A 132 -9.58 -3.45 -7.46
CA THR A 132 -10.84 -3.71 -6.74
C THR A 132 -12.05 -3.36 -7.60
N ALA A 133 -12.02 -2.22 -8.28
CA ALA A 133 -13.12 -1.78 -9.15
C ALA A 133 -13.27 -2.68 -10.40
N VAL A 134 -12.16 -3.13 -10.99
CA VAL A 134 -12.18 -4.06 -12.13
C VAL A 134 -12.72 -5.42 -11.69
N LEU A 135 -12.29 -5.95 -10.54
CA LEU A 135 -12.88 -7.18 -10.00
C LEU A 135 -14.39 -7.03 -9.85
N TYR A 136 -14.86 -5.95 -9.20
CA TYR A 136 -16.30 -5.70 -9.03
C TYR A 136 -17.08 -5.61 -10.35
N LEU A 137 -16.50 -5.03 -11.40
CA LEU A 137 -17.17 -4.84 -12.69
C LEU A 137 -17.12 -6.07 -13.60
N GLU A 138 -16.05 -6.86 -13.50
CA GLU A 138 -15.77 -7.95 -14.44
C GLU A 138 -16.14 -9.33 -13.89
N GLN A 139 -16.37 -9.47 -12.58
CA GLN A 139 -16.59 -10.76 -11.90
C GLN A 139 -17.69 -11.62 -12.55
N ASP A 140 -18.77 -10.98 -13.04
CA ASP A 140 -19.92 -11.69 -13.61
C ASP A 140 -19.91 -11.82 -15.14
N VAL A 141 -19.00 -11.13 -15.83
CA VAL A 141 -19.05 -10.97 -17.31
C VAL A 141 -17.75 -11.32 -18.03
N GLY A 142 -16.62 -11.29 -17.31
CA GLY A 142 -15.29 -11.50 -17.86
C GLY A 142 -14.62 -12.78 -17.38
N ASN A 143 -13.31 -12.83 -17.58
CA ASN A 143 -12.42 -13.88 -17.09
C ASN A 143 -11.79 -13.55 -15.73
N ILE A 144 -11.86 -12.29 -15.26
CA ILE A 144 -11.42 -11.89 -13.92
C ILE A 144 -12.53 -12.19 -12.94
N LYS A 145 -12.45 -13.33 -12.22
CA LYS A 145 -13.54 -13.80 -11.34
C LYS A 145 -13.16 -13.83 -9.87
N THR A 146 -11.88 -14.04 -9.57
CA THR A 146 -11.37 -14.18 -8.21
C THR A 146 -10.44 -13.03 -7.83
N ALA A 147 -10.17 -12.88 -6.53
CA ALA A 147 -9.18 -11.95 -6.01
C ALA A 147 -7.79 -12.21 -6.62
N GLU A 148 -7.43 -13.47 -6.80
CA GLU A 148 -6.16 -13.91 -7.36
C GLU A 148 -6.04 -13.52 -8.84
N ASP A 149 -7.10 -13.71 -9.63
CA ASP A 149 -7.14 -13.30 -11.04
C ASP A 149 -6.92 -11.79 -11.17
N ALA A 150 -7.60 -11.00 -10.33
CA ALA A 150 -7.49 -9.54 -10.33
C ALA A 150 -6.09 -9.07 -9.91
N LEU A 151 -5.51 -9.68 -8.87
CA LEU A 151 -4.13 -9.39 -8.44
C LEU A 151 -3.14 -9.69 -9.54
N TRP A 152 -3.22 -10.88 -10.14
CA TRP A 152 -2.36 -11.28 -11.23
C TRP A 152 -2.46 -10.33 -12.42
N TRP A 153 -3.70 -10.04 -12.86
CA TRP A 153 -3.97 -9.08 -13.92
C TRP A 153 -3.35 -7.72 -13.63
N SER A 154 -3.59 -7.17 -12.44
CA SER A 154 -3.08 -5.84 -12.07
C SER A 154 -1.56 -5.79 -12.04
N PHE A 155 -0.90 -6.84 -11.55
CA PHE A 155 0.54 -6.96 -11.50
C PHE A 155 1.15 -7.02 -12.91
N VAL A 156 0.64 -7.89 -13.78
CA VAL A 156 1.09 -8.05 -15.17
C VAL A 156 0.83 -6.78 -15.99
N THR A 157 -0.27 -6.07 -15.70
CA THR A 157 -0.64 -4.82 -16.39
C THR A 157 0.23 -3.65 -15.95
N ILE A 158 0.40 -3.42 -14.64
CA ILE A 158 1.21 -2.28 -14.15
C ILE A 158 2.70 -2.43 -14.49
N THR A 159 3.19 -3.68 -14.57
CA THR A 159 4.56 -3.99 -15.01
C THR A 159 4.72 -4.00 -16.52
N THR A 160 3.65 -3.70 -17.28
CA THR A 160 3.63 -3.62 -18.75
C THR A 160 3.94 -4.94 -19.48
N VAL A 161 3.82 -6.08 -18.79
CA VAL A 161 4.04 -7.41 -19.39
C VAL A 161 2.87 -7.80 -20.30
N GLY A 162 1.65 -7.74 -19.78
CA GLY A 162 0.42 -7.93 -20.56
C GLY A 162 0.25 -9.30 -21.25
N TYR A 163 0.25 -10.41 -20.50
CA TYR A 163 0.04 -11.76 -21.08
C TYR A 163 -1.29 -11.92 -21.82
N GLY A 164 -2.34 -11.21 -21.41
CA GLY A 164 -3.66 -11.26 -22.05
C GLY A 164 -4.52 -12.48 -21.67
N ASP A 165 -4.10 -13.23 -20.66
CA ASP A 165 -4.86 -14.32 -20.03
C ASP A 165 -6.06 -13.81 -19.22
N TYR A 166 -5.89 -12.67 -18.54
CA TYR A 166 -6.95 -11.94 -17.83
C TYR A 166 -7.02 -10.50 -18.33
N TYR A 167 -8.23 -9.99 -18.58
CA TYR A 167 -8.42 -8.61 -19.05
C TYR A 167 -9.87 -8.15 -18.88
N PRO A 168 -10.11 -6.85 -18.63
CA PRO A 168 -11.46 -6.32 -18.56
C PRO A 168 -12.14 -6.30 -19.93
N VAL A 169 -13.37 -6.81 -20.00
CA VAL A 169 -14.18 -6.84 -21.22
C VAL A 169 -15.17 -5.67 -21.28
N THR A 170 -15.59 -5.15 -20.12
CA THR A 170 -16.54 -4.02 -20.04
C THR A 170 -15.91 -2.69 -20.43
N ASN A 171 -16.74 -1.75 -20.89
CA ASN A 171 -16.28 -0.40 -21.24
C ASN A 171 -15.71 0.34 -20.02
N SER A 172 -16.35 0.21 -18.86
CA SER A 172 -15.89 0.79 -17.60
C SER A 172 -14.59 0.14 -17.11
N GLY A 173 -14.47 -1.19 -17.20
CA GLY A 173 -13.25 -1.92 -16.85
C GLY A 173 -12.07 -1.51 -17.73
N LYS A 174 -12.27 -1.35 -19.05
CA LYS A 174 -11.24 -0.87 -19.98
C LYS A 174 -10.81 0.57 -19.70
N LEU A 175 -11.74 1.44 -19.32
CA LEU A 175 -11.43 2.81 -18.92
C LEU A 175 -10.55 2.83 -17.66
N LEU A 176 -10.89 2.03 -16.66
CA LEU A 176 -10.10 1.90 -15.43
C LEU A 176 -8.71 1.30 -15.72
N ALA A 177 -8.64 0.25 -16.53
CA ALA A 177 -7.37 -0.34 -16.96
C ALA A 177 -6.47 0.67 -17.66
N SER A 178 -7.03 1.52 -18.51
CA SER A 178 -6.29 2.60 -19.17
C SER A 178 -5.68 3.56 -18.15
N LEU A 179 -6.45 3.96 -17.13
CA LEU A 179 -5.93 4.80 -16.02
C LEU A 179 -4.80 4.11 -15.26
N LEU A 180 -4.92 2.80 -14.99
CA LEU A 180 -3.87 2.02 -14.33
C LEU A 180 -2.58 2.00 -15.17
N ILE A 181 -2.69 1.81 -16.48
CA ILE A 181 -1.54 1.80 -17.39
C ILE A 181 -0.82 3.15 -17.38
N PHE A 182 -1.56 4.27 -17.49
CA PHE A 182 -0.98 5.62 -17.41
C PHE A 182 -0.28 5.85 -16.06
N CYS A 183 -0.90 5.44 -14.96
CA CYS A 183 -0.29 5.54 -13.64
C CYS A 183 0.96 4.68 -13.52
N GLY A 184 0.95 3.46 -14.06
CA GLY A 184 2.09 2.54 -14.08
C GLY A 184 3.30 3.16 -14.78
N ILE A 185 3.11 3.67 -16.00
CA ILE A 185 4.17 4.32 -16.79
C ILE A 185 4.76 5.53 -16.04
N ALA A 186 3.89 6.41 -15.52
CA ALA A 186 4.33 7.59 -14.76
C ALA A 186 5.15 7.20 -13.51
N SER A 187 4.71 6.16 -12.81
CA SER A 187 5.36 5.66 -11.60
C SER A 187 6.72 5.04 -11.92
N PHE A 188 6.81 4.25 -12.99
CA PHE A 188 8.05 3.63 -13.43
C PHE A 188 9.10 4.69 -13.77
N GLY A 189 8.71 5.74 -14.51
CA GLY A 189 9.59 6.88 -14.79
C GLY A 189 10.07 7.60 -13.53
N ALA A 190 9.18 7.79 -12.55
CA ALA A 190 9.54 8.42 -11.28
C ALA A 190 10.56 7.60 -10.46
N VAL A 191 10.41 6.26 -10.44
CA VAL A 191 11.34 5.35 -9.77
C VAL A 191 12.72 5.40 -10.45
N ILE A 192 12.78 5.34 -11.78
CA ILE A 192 14.04 5.44 -12.53
C ILE A 192 14.73 6.78 -12.24
N SER A 193 13.99 7.88 -12.28
CA SER A 193 14.51 9.22 -11.97
C SER A 193 15.09 9.29 -10.55
N TYR A 194 14.41 8.69 -9.58
CA TYR A 194 14.85 8.65 -8.19
C TYR A 194 16.16 7.87 -8.04
N VAL A 195 16.25 6.67 -8.64
CA VAL A 195 17.47 5.85 -8.61
C VAL A 195 18.63 6.58 -9.29
N ASN A 196 18.39 7.21 -10.44
CA ASN A 196 19.42 7.98 -11.14
C ASN A 196 19.94 9.14 -10.28
N ARG A 197 19.04 9.86 -9.60
CA ARG A 197 19.42 10.93 -8.67
C ARG A 197 20.32 10.43 -7.53
N ILE A 198 20.02 9.26 -6.97
CA ILE A 198 20.86 8.64 -5.94
C ILE A 198 22.22 8.26 -6.53
N ALA A 199 22.25 7.65 -7.72
CA ALA A 199 23.48 7.22 -8.36
C ALA A 199 24.43 8.39 -8.68
N VAL A 200 23.89 9.53 -9.12
CA VAL A 200 24.68 10.76 -9.35
C VAL A 200 25.22 11.31 -8.03
N SER A 201 24.44 11.30 -6.96
CA SER A 201 24.87 11.79 -5.64
C SER A 201 26.03 11.00 -5.02
N PHE A 202 26.35 9.80 -5.52
CA PHE A 202 27.52 9.03 -5.08
C PHE A 202 28.79 9.34 -5.88
N LYS A 203 28.68 10.05 -7.01
CA LYS A 203 29.81 10.47 -7.85
C LYS A 203 30.38 11.83 -7.45
N ASP A 204 29.63 12.61 -6.68
CA ASP A 204 30.06 13.87 -6.06
C ASP A 204 30.59 13.63 -4.63
#